data_AF-A0A2D4FUH1-F1
#
_entry.id   AF-A0A2D4FUH1-F1
#
_cell.length_a   1.000
_cell.length_b   1.000
_cell.length_c   1.000
_cell.angle_alpha   90.00
_cell.angle_beta   90.00
_cell.angle_gamma   90.00
#
_symmetry.space_group_name_H-M   'P 1'
#
loop_
_entity.id
_entity.type
_entity.pdbx_description
1 polymer ?
#
loop_
_entity_poly.entity_id
_entity_poly.type
_entity_poly.pdbx_seq_one_letter_code
_entity_poly.pdbx_strand_id
1 'polypeptide(L)'
;QLLVTIFLGLVVGAIFFGVTNDGKGLQNRIGAMFFMTTNQCFSSISAIELFVVEKKIFIHEYISGYYRISAYFFSKLLADLIPMRTLPSIIFTCIVYFMLGLKPTVEAFFIMMFTLMM
;
A
#
# COMPACT_ATOMS: atom_id res chain seq x y z
N GLN A 1 4.68 -10.30 -1.83
CA GLN A 1 4.15 -8.93 -2.03
C GLN A 1 5.26 -7.88 -2.05
N LEU A 2 6.09 -7.75 -0.99
CA LEU A 2 7.16 -6.74 -0.91
C LEU A 2 8.09 -6.65 -2.14
N LEU A 3 8.62 -7.78 -2.62
CA LEU A 3 9.49 -7.79 -3.82
C LEU A 3 8.78 -7.26 -5.07
N VAL A 4 7.50 -7.61 -5.24
CA VAL A 4 6.68 -7.14 -6.36
C VAL A 4 6.46 -5.64 -6.23
N THR A 5 6.12 -5.15 -5.03
CA THR A 5 5.95 -3.71 -4.77
C THR A 5 7.23 -2.91 -5.04
N ILE A 6 8.39 -3.43 -4.66
CA ILE A 6 9.70 -2.79 -4.94
C ILE A 6 9.96 -2.75 -6.44
N PHE A 7 9.78 -3.87 -7.13
CA PHE A 7 9.98 -3.95 -8.58
C PHE A 7 9.05 -3.00 -9.33
N LEU A 8 7.77 -3.00 -8.96
CA LEU A 8 6.75 -2.19 -9.59
C LEU A 8 6.96 -0.70 -9.28
N GLY A 9 7.40 -0.36 -8.07
CA GLY A 9 7.83 1.00 -7.70
C GLY A 9 9.04 1.49 -8.48
N LEU A 10 10.04 0.63 -8.70
CA LEU A 10 11.20 0.95 -9.56
C LEU A 10 10.78 1.19 -11.01
N VAL A 11 9.90 0.34 -11.57
CA VAL A 11 9.41 0.50 -12.95
C VAL A 11 8.63 1.80 -13.10
N VAL A 12 7.70 2.09 -12.19
CA VAL A 12 6.92 3.33 -12.21
C VAL A 12 7.82 4.55 -12.03
N GLY A 13 8.75 4.50 -11.07
CA GLY A 13 9.70 5.58 -10.85
C GLY A 13 10.61 5.84 -12.07
N ALA A 14 10.99 4.79 -12.80
CA ALA A 14 11.77 4.91 -14.03
C ALA A 14 10.95 5.48 -15.20
N ILE A 15 9.66 5.11 -15.33
CA ILE A 15 8.77 5.60 -16.39
C ILE A 15 8.51 7.11 -16.22
N PHE A 16 8.30 7.57 -14.99
CA PHE A 16 7.98 8.95 -14.69
C PHE A 16 9.20 9.77 -14.21
N PHE A 17 10.41 9.33 -14.56
CA PHE A 17 11.64 9.96 -14.09
C PHE A 17 11.77 11.41 -14.58
N GLY A 18 11.98 12.34 -13.64
CA GLY A 18 12.35 13.72 -13.95
C GLY A 18 11.25 14.52 -14.68
N VAL A 19 10.10 14.73 -14.03
CA VAL A 19 9.01 15.50 -14.63
C VAL A 19 9.35 16.98 -14.78
N THR A 20 9.51 17.45 -16.02
CA THR A 20 9.63 18.86 -16.40
C THR A 20 8.35 19.65 -16.15
N ASN A 21 8.46 20.95 -15.83
CA ASN A 21 7.33 21.83 -15.54
C ASN A 21 6.63 22.34 -16.82
N ASP A 22 6.29 21.44 -17.74
CA ASP A 22 5.58 21.75 -18.97
C ASP A 22 4.18 21.11 -18.97
N GLY A 23 3.29 21.46 -19.90
CA GLY A 23 1.93 20.90 -19.97
C GLY A 23 1.89 19.36 -20.01
N LYS A 24 2.88 18.75 -20.67
CA LYS A 24 3.10 17.30 -20.70
C LYS A 24 3.56 16.73 -19.35
N GLY A 25 4.29 17.52 -18.57
CA GLY A 25 4.71 17.13 -17.23
C GLY A 25 3.56 17.08 -16.22
N LEU A 26 2.57 17.95 -16.36
CA LEU A 26 1.35 17.87 -15.54
C LEU A 26 0.62 16.55 -15.76
N GLN A 27 0.49 16.11 -17.01
CA GLN A 27 -0.12 14.82 -17.35
C GLN A 27 0.66 13.65 -16.73
N ASN A 28 1.99 13.69 -16.77
CA ASN A 28 2.85 12.68 -16.14
C ASN A 28 2.67 12.63 -14.61
N ARG A 29 2.53 13.77 -13.93
CA ARG A 29 2.27 13.79 -12.47
C ARG A 29 0.92 13.19 -12.12
N ILE A 30 -0.13 13.55 -12.87
CA ILE A 30 -1.48 13.00 -12.67
C ILE A 30 -1.47 11.49 -12.94
N GLY A 31 -0.82 11.05 -14.02
CA GLY A 31 -0.66 9.64 -14.35
C GLY A 31 0.06 8.84 -13.26
N ALA A 32 1.13 9.41 -12.70
CA ALA A 32 1.83 8.79 -11.58
C ALA A 32 0.92 8.64 -10.35
N MET A 33 0.21 9.70 -9.94
CA MET A 33 -0.74 9.64 -8.80
C MET A 33 -1.84 8.61 -9.05
N PHE A 34 -2.44 8.59 -10.24
CA PHE A 34 -3.47 7.62 -10.61
C PHE A 34 -2.96 6.18 -10.51
N PHE A 35 -1.75 5.92 -11.01
CA PHE A 35 -1.15 4.60 -10.98
C PHE A 35 -0.87 4.13 -9.55
N MET A 36 -0.36 5.03 -8.70
CA MET A 36 -0.12 4.73 -7.28
C MET A 36 -1.41 4.34 -6.55
N THR A 37 -2.48 5.13 -6.69
CA THR A 37 -3.78 4.84 -6.06
C THR A 37 -4.38 3.53 -6.57
N THR A 38 -4.30 3.29 -7.89
CA THR A 38 -4.83 2.05 -8.50
C THR A 38 -4.09 0.82 -7.99
N ASN A 39 -2.77 0.89 -7.85
CA ASN A 39 -1.97 -0.21 -7.30
C ASN A 39 -2.39 -0.56 -5.86
N GLN A 40 -2.66 0.47 -5.05
CA GLN A 40 -3.13 0.28 -3.68
C GLN A 40 -4.52 -0.36 -3.62
N CYS A 41 -5.43 0.01 -4.52
CA CYS A 41 -6.74 -0.65 -4.64
C CYS A 41 -6.60 -2.15 -4.94
N PHE A 42 -5.75 -2.53 -5.91
CA PHE A 42 -5.53 -3.95 -6.22
C PHE A 42 -4.87 -4.71 -5.06
N SER A 43 -3.88 -4.10 -4.41
CA SER A 43 -3.21 -4.70 -3.24
C SER A 43 -4.17 -4.97 -2.07
N SER A 44 -5.27 -4.24 -1.98
CA SER A 44 -6.29 -4.41 -0.94
C SER A 44 -7.15 -5.67 -1.11
N ILE A 45 -7.26 -6.20 -2.33
CA ILE A 45 -8.06 -7.40 -2.62
C ILE A 45 -7.46 -8.62 -1.93
N SER A 46 -6.13 -8.70 -1.85
CA SER A 46 -5.38 -9.77 -1.19
C SER A 46 -5.77 -9.99 0.27
N ALA A 47 -6.24 -8.96 0.99
CA ALA A 47 -6.65 -9.08 2.38
C ALA A 47 -7.87 -10.02 2.55
N ILE A 48 -8.75 -10.08 1.56
CA ILE A 48 -9.96 -10.93 1.60
C ILE A 48 -9.57 -12.41 1.57
N GLU A 49 -8.59 -12.78 0.75
CA GLU A 49 -8.12 -14.17 0.64
C GLU A 49 -7.58 -14.70 1.98
N LEU A 50 -6.87 -13.83 2.72
CA LEU A 50 -6.30 -14.16 4.02
C LEU A 50 -7.39 -14.59 5.03
N PHE A 51 -8.53 -13.88 5.05
CA PHE A 51 -9.68 -14.24 5.89
C PHE A 51 -10.38 -15.53 5.43
N VAL A 52 -10.43 -15.81 4.13
CA VAL A 52 -11.09 -17.01 3.59
C VAL A 52 -10.31 -18.28 3.94
N VAL A 53 -8.97 -18.25 3.84
CA VAL A 53 -8.11 -19.40 4.13
C VAL A 53 -8.22 -19.83 5.60
N GLU A 54 -8.21 -18.89 6.53
CA GLU A 54 -8.20 -19.19 7.96
C GLU A 54 -9.59 -19.40 8.58
N LYS A 55 -10.66 -19.12 7.82
CA LYS A 55 -12.05 -19.27 8.26
C LYS A 55 -12.34 -20.65 8.87
N LYS A 56 -11.77 -21.72 8.30
CA LYS A 56 -11.98 -23.09 8.77
C LYS A 56 -11.38 -23.32 10.16
N ILE A 57 -10.20 -22.76 10.42
CA ILE A 57 -9.48 -22.88 11.70
C ILE A 57 -10.20 -22.05 12.76
N PHE A 58 -10.58 -20.82 12.41
CA PHE A 58 -11.32 -19.91 13.30
C PHE A 58 -12.61 -20.54 13.85
N ILE A 59 -13.42 -21.19 12.99
CA ILE A 59 -14.68 -21.83 13.44
C ILE A 59 -14.39 -22.94 14.46
N HIS A 60 -13.31 -23.70 14.28
CA HIS A 60 -12.94 -24.77 15.19
C HIS A 60 -12.48 -24.24 16.56
N GLU A 61 -11.64 -23.19 16.58
CA GLU A 61 -11.15 -22.56 17.81
C GLU A 61 -12.25 -21.80 18.56
N TYR A 62 -13.19 -21.19 17.83
CA TYR A 62 -14.33 -20.50 18.41
C TYR A 62 -15.29 -21.45 19.13
N ILE A 63 -15.64 -22.58 18.50
CA ILE A 63 -16.51 -23.60 19.12
C ILE A 63 -15.85 -24.23 20.35
N SER A 64 -14.52 -24.37 20.33
CA SER A 64 -13.74 -24.90 21.45
C SER A 64 -13.53 -23.89 22.59
N GLY A 65 -14.01 -22.65 22.44
CA GLY A 65 -14.03 -21.64 23.50
C GLY A 65 -12.70 -20.95 23.78
N TYR A 66 -11.71 -21.03 22.87
CA TYR A 66 -10.37 -20.47 23.13
C TYR A 66 -10.34 -18.93 23.13
N TYR A 67 -11.08 -18.26 22.22
CA TYR A 67 -11.02 -16.80 22.07
C TYR A 67 -12.36 -16.15 21.69
N ARG A 68 -12.55 -14.88 22.10
CA ARG A 68 -13.67 -14.03 21.66
C ARG A 68 -13.45 -13.58 20.21
N ILE A 69 -14.54 -13.50 19.44
CA ILE A 69 -14.56 -13.04 18.04
C ILE A 69 -13.86 -11.69 17.88
N SER A 70 -14.09 -10.76 18.81
CA SER A 70 -13.50 -9.43 18.79
C SER A 70 -11.97 -9.46 18.94
N ALA A 71 -11.45 -10.28 19.86
CA ALA A 71 -10.01 -10.41 20.09
C ALA A 71 -9.29 -10.98 18.86
N TYR A 72 -9.89 -11.98 18.21
CA TYR A 72 -9.40 -12.54 16.95
C TYR A 72 -9.39 -11.47 15.84
N PHE A 73 -10.50 -10.76 15.67
CA PHE A 73 -10.65 -9.75 14.63
C PHE A 73 -9.62 -8.63 14.75
N PHE A 74 -9.46 -8.03 15.94
CA PHE A 74 -8.49 -6.96 16.15
C PHE A 74 -7.04 -7.44 15.99
N SER A 75 -6.71 -8.62 16.50
CA SER A 75 -5.35 -9.16 16.38
C SER A 75 -4.98 -9.41 14.93
N LYS A 76 -5.91 -9.96 14.14
CA LYS A 76 -5.71 -10.19 12.71
C LYS A 76 -5.65 -8.90 11.91
N LEU A 77 -6.54 -7.96 12.19
CA LEU A 77 -6.56 -6.67 11.51
C LEU A 77 -5.25 -5.92 11.74
N LEU A 78 -4.72 -5.90 12.98
CA LEU A 78 -3.41 -5.31 13.28
C LEU A 78 -2.26 -6.08 12.63
N ALA A 79 -2.30 -7.42 12.64
CA ALA A 79 -1.27 -8.27 12.05
C ALA A 79 -1.22 -8.21 10.51
N ASP A 80 -2.30 -7.83 9.84
CA ASP A 80 -2.33 -7.60 8.40
C ASP A 80 -1.99 -6.13 8.06
N LEU A 81 -2.66 -5.19 8.72
CA LEU A 81 -2.55 -3.76 8.41
C LEU A 81 -1.14 -3.24 8.66
N ILE A 82 -0.50 -3.63 9.77
CA ILE A 82 0.83 -3.11 10.12
C ILE A 82 1.90 -3.70 9.19
N PRO A 83 2.14 -5.01 9.11
CA PRO A 83 3.29 -5.56 8.39
C PRO A 83 3.05 -5.66 6.88
N MET A 84 1.83 -6.01 6.45
CA MET A 84 1.56 -6.30 5.04
C MET A 84 1.13 -5.08 4.24
N ARG A 85 0.55 -4.04 4.87
CA ARG A 85 0.12 -2.81 4.18
C ARG A 85 1.02 -1.60 4.40
N THR A 86 1.42 -1.30 5.65
CA THR A 86 2.21 -0.07 5.90
C THR A 86 3.61 -0.14 5.33
N LEU A 87 4.32 -1.26 5.53
CA LEU A 87 5.70 -1.46 5.07
C LEU A 87 5.85 -1.30 3.54
N PRO A 88 5.08 -2.00 2.69
CA PRO A 88 5.17 -1.82 1.25
C PRO A 88 4.74 -0.41 0.81
N SER A 89 3.72 0.19 1.44
CA SER A 89 3.28 1.55 1.10
C SER A 89 4.37 2.59 1.39
N ILE A 90 5.09 2.46 2.52
CA ILE A 90 6.21 3.34 2.86
C ILE A 90 7.34 3.19 1.85
N ILE A 91 7.76 1.95 1.56
CA ILE A 91 8.84 1.68 0.61
C ILE A 91 8.50 2.22 -0.79
N PHE A 92 7.28 1.97 -1.25
CA PHE A 92 6.79 2.43 -2.54
C PHE A 92 6.75 3.97 -2.61
N THR A 93 6.25 4.64 -1.57
CA THR A 93 6.22 6.10 -1.49
C THR A 93 7.63 6.68 -1.52
N CYS A 94 8.57 6.12 -0.75
CA CYS A 94 9.97 6.56 -0.76
C CYS A 94 10.57 6.48 -2.16
N ILE A 95 10.45 5.33 -2.84
CA ILE A 95 11.04 5.12 -4.17
C ILE A 95 10.44 6.11 -5.17
N VAL A 96 9.11 6.16 -5.26
CA VAL A 96 8.41 6.92 -6.30
C VAL A 96 8.54 8.43 -6.06
N TYR A 97 8.52 8.89 -4.81
CA TYR A 97 8.65 10.31 -4.49
C TYR A 97 10.03 10.87 -4.84
N PHE A 98 11.10 10.15 -4.52
CA PHE A 98 12.46 10.57 -4.87
C PHE A 98 12.71 10.51 -6.39
N MET A 99 12.15 9.53 -7.12
CA MET A 99 12.33 9.43 -8.57
C MET A 99 11.52 10.45 -9.38
N LEU A 100 10.32 10.80 -8.91
CA LEU A 100 9.47 11.79 -9.58
C LEU A 100 10.00 13.22 -9.46
N GLY A 101 10.89 13.50 -8.51
CA GLY A 101 11.34 14.86 -8.21
C GLY A 101 10.17 15.76 -7.80
N LEU A 102 9.27 15.24 -6.97
CA LEU A 102 8.12 15.98 -6.44
C LEU A 102 8.57 17.13 -5.52
N LYS A 103 7.63 18.02 -5.17
CA LYS A 103 7.89 19.23 -4.37
C LYS A 103 8.70 18.88 -3.11
N PRO A 104 9.92 19.41 -2.91
CA PRO A 104 10.84 19.00 -1.84
C PRO A 104 10.44 19.60 -0.48
N THR A 105 9.20 19.35 -0.07
CA THR A 105 8.63 19.79 1.21
C THR A 105 8.22 18.57 2.01
N VAL A 106 8.71 18.51 3.25
CA VAL A 106 8.48 17.39 4.17
C VAL A 106 6.98 17.14 4.40
N GLU A 107 6.18 18.19 4.48
CA GLU A 107 4.72 18.09 4.63
C GLU A 107 4.06 17.34 3.46
N ALA A 108 4.44 17.66 2.22
CA ALA A 108 3.88 17.02 1.03
C ALA A 108 4.26 15.53 0.94
N PHE A 109 5.45 15.16 1.41
CA PHE A 109 5.86 13.76 1.51
C PHE A 109 4.98 12.99 2.49
N PHE A 110 4.78 13.52 3.71
CA PHE A 110 3.94 12.87 4.70
C PHE A 110 2.48 12.79 4.27
N ILE A 111 1.93 13.84 3.66
CA ILE A 111 0.56 13.82 3.15
C ILE A 111 0.42 12.70 2.09
N MET A 112 1.38 12.57 1.17
CA MET A 112 1.33 11.54 0.12
C MET A 112 1.47 10.13 0.72
N MET A 113 2.35 9.96 1.71
CA MET A 113 2.51 8.70 2.45
C MET A 113 1.24 8.30 3.19
N PHE A 114 0.59 9.23 3.91
CA PHE A 114 -0.67 8.96 4.59
C PHE A 114 -1.81 8.67 3.60
N THR A 115 -1.86 9.36 2.46
CA THR A 115 -2.87 9.14 1.44
C THR A 115 -2.77 7.74 0.82
N LEU A 116 -1.55 7.21 0.66
CA LEU A 116 -1.35 5.84 0.16
C LEU A 116 -1.56 4.77 1.24
N MET A 117 -1.37 5.12 2.52
CA MET A 117 -1.55 4.18 3.62
C MET A 117 -3.04 3.94 3.97
N MET A 118 -3.90 4.94 3.79
CA MET A 118 -5.36 4.84 3.96
C MET A 118 -6.01 4.13 2.78
#